data_AF-A0A0S8EU67-F1
#
_entry.id   AF-A0A0S8EU67-F1
#
_cell.length_a   1.000
_cell.length_b   1.000
_cell.length_c   1.000
_cell.angle_alpha   90.00
_cell.angle_beta   90.00
_cell.angle_gamma   90.00
#
_symmetry.space_group_name_H-M   'P 1'
#
loop_
_entity.id
_entity.type
_entity.pdbx_description
1 polymer ?
#
loop_
_entity_poly.entity_id
_entity_poly.type
_entity_poly.pdbx_seq_one_letter_code
_entity_poly.pdbx_strand_id
1 'polypeptide(L)'
;NTPATVGKKVRSLKRLFQLGVRRGQLHENPLKYLDEPKWSKRKIEIYKPGEIERILRAARYNREPLRWDLLIYTALVTALRRGELLNCTWRDVDFATKTIDVSPKEDTPETWRWLIKDTDRRTLPLTDELGH
;
A
#
# COMPACT_ATOMS: atom_id res chain seq x y z
N ASN A 1 3.60 20.28 11.69
CA ASN A 1 4.04 19.11 10.89
C ASN A 1 4.61 18.08 11.84
N THR A 2 4.22 16.80 11.74
CA THR A 2 4.88 15.74 12.53
C THR A 2 6.37 15.63 12.16
N PRO A 3 7.25 15.15 13.05
CA PRO A 3 8.67 14.96 12.73
C PRO A 3 8.92 14.15 11.46
N ALA A 4 8.11 13.11 11.22
CA ALA A 4 8.12 12.33 9.98
C ALA A 4 7.78 13.18 8.74
N THR A 5 6.79 14.07 8.85
CA THR A 5 6.42 14.99 7.78
C THR A 5 7.52 16.00 7.50
N VAL A 6 8.18 16.51 8.54
CA VAL A 6 9.35 17.41 8.40
C VAL A 6 10.50 16.68 7.72
N GLY A 7 10.84 15.47 8.16
CA GLY A 7 11.89 14.65 7.54
C GLY A 7 11.62 14.37 6.06
N LYS A 8 10.37 14.06 5.69
CA LYS A 8 9.98 13.90 4.28
C LYS A 8 10.23 15.17 3.47
N LYS A 9 9.86 16.35 3.99
CA LYS A 9 10.10 17.64 3.33
C LYS A 9 11.59 17.93 3.17
N VAL A 10 12.38 17.76 4.24
CA VAL A 10 13.84 17.93 4.21
C VAL A 10 14.48 17.03 3.17
N ARG A 11 14.08 15.76 3.10
CA ARG A 11 14.61 14.80 2.11
C ARG A 11 14.27 15.20 0.67
N SER A 12 13.04 15.66 0.42
CA SER A 12 12.64 16.17 -0.90
C SER A 12 13.47 17.38 -1.31
N LEU A 13 13.65 18.36 -0.41
CA LEU A 13 14.45 19.56 -0.68
C LEU A 13 15.93 19.21 -0.91
N LYS A 14 16.52 18.34 -0.09
CA LYS A 14 17.89 17.84 -0.28
C LYS A 14 18.08 17.24 -1.68
N ARG A 15 17.11 16.44 -2.14
CA ARG A 15 17.13 15.84 -3.49
C ARG A 15 17.02 16.89 -4.60
N LEU A 16 16.18 17.90 -4.42
CA LEU A 16 16.03 19.00 -5.37
C LEU A 16 17.35 19.78 -5.54
N PHE A 17 17.97 20.18 -4.42
CA PHE A 17 19.25 20.88 -4.48
C PHE A 17 20.38 20.01 -5.03
N GLN A 18 20.39 18.71 -4.69
CA GLN A 18 21.35 17.77 -5.28
C GLN A 18 21.18 17.63 -6.79
N LEU A 19 19.96 17.74 -7.31
CA LEU A 19 19.70 17.79 -8.75
C LEU A 19 20.28 19.05 -9.37
N GLY A 20 20.13 20.21 -8.71
CA GLY A 20 20.75 21.47 -9.15
C GLY A 20 22.28 21.37 -9.25
N VAL A 21 22.93 20.77 -8.25
CA VAL A 21 24.38 20.51 -8.29
C VAL A 21 24.76 19.59 -9.45
N ARG A 22 24.04 18.47 -9.63
CA ARG A 22 24.31 17.54 -10.75
C ARG A 22 24.12 18.17 -12.13
N ARG A 23 23.26 19.19 -12.24
CA ARG A 23 23.03 19.94 -13.47
C ARG A 23 23.98 21.13 -13.64
N GLY A 24 24.93 21.35 -12.72
CA GLY A 24 25.83 22.50 -12.74
C GLY A 24 25.16 23.84 -12.44
N GLN A 25 23.91 23.84 -11.95
CA GLN A 25 23.15 25.04 -11.61
C GLN A 25 23.52 25.57 -10.21
N LEU A 26 24.13 24.72 -9.39
CA LEU A 26 24.62 25.04 -8.06
C LEU A 26 26.02 24.43 -7.90
N HIS A 27 26.90 25.14 -7.22
CA HIS A 27 28.22 24.60 -6.88
C HIS A 27 28.13 23.51 -5.79
N GLU A 28 27.23 23.71 -4.82
CA GLU A 28 27.00 22.76 -3.73
C GLU A 28 25.56 22.74 -3.25
N ASN A 29 25.22 21.70 -2.49
CA ASN A 29 23.88 21.52 -1.92
C ASN A 29 23.81 22.27 -0.58
N PRO A 30 22.99 23.33 -0.45
CA PRO A 30 22.90 24.12 0.79
C PRO A 30 22.39 23.31 2.00
N LEU A 31 21.75 22.16 1.75
CA LEU A 31 21.24 21.28 2.80
C LEU A 31 22.17 20.11 3.10
N LYS A 32 23.40 20.08 2.58
CA LYS A 32 24.34 18.96 2.72
C LYS A 32 24.56 18.54 4.18
N TYR A 33 24.70 19.51 5.09
CA TYR A 33 25.00 19.28 6.51
C TYR A 33 23.76 19.34 7.42
N LEU A 34 22.56 19.49 6.86
CA LEU A 34 21.34 19.50 7.67
C LEU A 34 21.00 18.07 8.07
N ASP A 35 20.93 17.77 9.35
CA ASP A 35 20.51 16.44 9.80
C ASP A 35 19.02 16.18 9.58
N GLU A 36 18.67 14.93 9.27
CA GLU A 36 17.27 14.54 9.26
C GLU A 36 16.74 14.48 10.70
N PRO A 37 15.54 15.01 10.99
CA PRO A 37 14.95 14.84 12.30
C PRO A 37 14.80 13.35 12.60
N LYS A 38 15.12 12.92 13.82
CA LYS A 38 14.88 11.54 14.25
C LYS A 38 13.43 11.41 14.69
N TRP A 39 12.79 10.29 14.34
CA TRP A 39 11.46 9.95 14.86
C TRP A 39 11.33 8.43 15.01
N SER A 40 10.60 8.01 16.03
CA SER A 40 10.24 6.61 16.20
C SER A 40 9.15 6.23 15.20
N LYS A 41 9.28 5.04 14.60
CA LYS A 41 8.15 4.45 13.86
C LYS A 41 7.07 4.09 14.88
N ARG A 42 5.81 4.34 14.52
CA ARG A 42 4.68 3.86 15.31
C ARG A 42 4.73 2.33 15.32
N LYS A 43 4.55 1.73 16.50
CA LYS A 43 4.40 0.27 16.62
C LYS A 43 3.18 -0.16 15.80
N ILE A 44 3.38 -1.20 14.99
CA ILE A 44 2.28 -1.85 14.26
C ILE A 44 1.59 -2.76 15.28
N GLU A 45 0.32 -2.49 15.56
CA GLU A 45 -0.53 -3.36 16.37
C GLU A 45 -1.21 -4.35 15.44
N ILE A 46 -1.11 -5.64 15.76
CA ILE A 46 -1.72 -6.73 15.00
C ILE A 46 -3.07 -7.03 15.64
N TYR A 47 -4.11 -7.14 14.81
CA TYR A 47 -5.46 -7.45 15.30
C TYR A 47 -5.51 -8.85 15.91
N LYS A 48 -6.17 -8.95 17.06
CA LYS A 48 -6.49 -10.24 17.69
C LYS A 48 -7.66 -10.91 16.97
N PRO A 49 -7.82 -12.24 17.07
CA PRO A 49 -8.94 -12.96 16.44
C PRO A 49 -10.32 -12.35 16.74
N GLY A 50 -10.61 -12.04 18.01
CA GLY A 50 -11.87 -11.39 18.40
C GLY A 50 -12.07 -9.97 17.85
N GLU A 51 -10.99 -9.25 17.53
CA GLU A 51 -11.09 -7.94 16.87
C GLU A 51 -11.39 -8.10 15.38
N ILE A 52 -10.76 -9.08 14.72
CA ILE A 52 -11.04 -9.44 13.33
C ILE A 52 -12.51 -9.83 13.17
N GLU A 53 -13.03 -10.68 14.05
CA GLU A 53 -14.45 -11.06 14.05
C GLU A 53 -15.39 -9.86 14.19
N ARG A 54 -15.07 -8.92 15.09
CA ARG A 54 -15.84 -7.69 15.29
C ARG A 54 -15.83 -6.80 14.04
N ILE A 55 -14.68 -6.66 13.39
CA ILE A 55 -14.53 -5.90 12.15
C ILE A 55 -15.37 -6.54 11.04
N LEU A 56 -15.24 -7.85 10.82
CA LEU A 56 -15.99 -8.58 9.80
C LEU A 56 -17.50 -8.54 10.07
N ARG A 57 -17.91 -8.62 11.34
CA ARG A 57 -19.31 -8.48 11.74
C ARG A 57 -19.84 -7.09 11.39
N ALA A 58 -19.12 -6.03 11.74
CA ALA A 58 -19.51 -4.67 11.41
C ALA A 58 -19.59 -4.44 9.89
N ALA A 59 -18.66 -5.02 9.12
CA ALA A 59 -18.65 -4.95 7.67
C ALA A 59 -19.88 -5.64 7.04
N ARG A 60 -20.32 -6.80 7.58
CA ARG A 60 -21.52 -7.50 7.11
C ARG A 60 -22.82 -6.75 7.38
N TYR A 61 -22.90 -6.02 8.50
CA TYR A 61 -24.10 -5.24 8.85
C TYR A 61 -24.18 -3.89 8.12
N ASN A 62 -23.17 -3.57 7.30
CA ASN A 62 -23.22 -2.38 6.47
C ASN A 62 -24.31 -2.54 5.40
N ARG A 63 -25.19 -1.55 5.27
CA ARG A 63 -26.31 -1.55 4.31
C ARG A 63 -25.93 -1.03 2.92
N GLU A 64 -24.67 -0.63 2.75
CA GLU A 64 -24.12 -0.22 1.46
C GLU A 64 -24.11 -1.38 0.46
N PRO A 65 -24.22 -1.12 -0.85
CA PRO A 65 -24.17 -2.15 -1.89
C PRO A 65 -22.81 -2.85 -1.98
N LEU A 66 -21.77 -2.23 -1.43
CA LEU A 66 -20.42 -2.77 -1.40
C LEU A 66 -20.29 -3.88 -0.36
N ARG A 67 -19.81 -5.04 -0.82
CA ARG A 67 -19.46 -6.21 0.00
C ARG A 67 -18.17 -5.97 0.79
N TRP A 68 -18.24 -5.09 1.78
CA TRP A 68 -17.11 -4.72 2.64
C TRP A 68 -16.54 -5.91 3.40
N ASP A 69 -17.40 -6.87 3.75
CA ASP A 69 -17.02 -8.13 4.38
C ASP A 69 -16.03 -8.91 3.51
N LEU A 70 -16.33 -9.05 2.22
CA LEU A 70 -15.48 -9.74 1.25
C LEU A 70 -14.16 -9.00 1.05
N LEU A 71 -14.21 -7.67 0.91
CA LEU A 71 -13.02 -6.84 0.71
C LEU A 71 -12.07 -6.95 1.91
N ILE A 72 -12.59 -6.80 3.13
CA ILE A 72 -11.79 -6.89 4.35
C ILE A 72 -11.25 -8.31 4.54
N TYR A 73 -12.08 -9.34 4.32
CA TYR A 73 -11.64 -10.74 4.41
C TYR A 73 -10.48 -11.00 3.46
N THR A 74 -10.63 -10.59 2.19
CA THR A 74 -9.57 -10.75 1.16
C THR A 74 -8.29 -10.04 1.59
N ALA A 75 -8.39 -8.80 2.10
CA ALA A 75 -7.23 -8.05 2.59
C ALA A 75 -6.51 -8.78 3.74
N LEU A 76 -7.26 -9.45 4.62
CA LEU A 76 -6.71 -10.20 5.74
C LEU A 76 -6.00 -11.49 5.30
N VAL A 77 -6.56 -12.25 4.35
CA VAL A 77 -5.94 -13.51 3.88
C VAL A 77 -4.78 -13.31 2.90
N THR A 78 -4.82 -12.27 2.06
CA THR A 78 -3.81 -12.08 0.99
C THR A 78 -2.79 -11.00 1.30
N ALA A 79 -3.02 -10.19 2.35
CA ALA A 79 -2.21 -9.02 2.68
C ALA A 79 -2.03 -8.01 1.51
N LEU A 80 -2.99 -7.98 0.58
CA LEU A 80 -3.00 -7.02 -0.52
C LEU A 80 -3.05 -5.58 0.01
N ARG A 81 -2.25 -4.71 -0.62
CA ARG A 81 -2.36 -3.27 -0.37
C ARG A 81 -3.72 -2.81 -0.85
N ARG A 82 -4.30 -1.82 -0.17
CA ARG A 82 -5.61 -1.25 -0.53
C ARG A 82 -5.76 -0.93 -2.03
N GLY A 83 -4.71 -0.36 -2.65
CA GLY A 83 -4.73 -0.05 -4.08
C GLY A 83 -4.69 -1.29 -4.98
N GLU A 84 -4.03 -2.36 -4.56
CA GLU A 84 -4.01 -3.64 -5.28
C GLU A 84 -5.41 -4.29 -5.23
N LEU A 85 -5.99 -4.32 -4.03
CA LEU A 85 -7.31 -4.92 -3.80
C LEU A 85 -8.43 -4.21 -4.55
N LEU A 86 -8.41 -2.88 -4.56
CA LEU A 86 -9.43 -2.08 -5.25
C LEU A 86 -9.27 -2.08 -6.78
N ASN A 87 -8.08 -2.44 -7.30
CA ASN A 87 -7.80 -2.54 -8.75
C ASN A 87 -7.79 -4.01 -9.24
N CYS A 88 -8.19 -4.94 -8.37
CA CYS A 88 -8.31 -6.36 -8.66
C CYS A 88 -9.59 -6.60 -9.46
N THR A 89 -9.48 -7.40 -10.52
CA THR A 89 -10.58 -7.76 -11.41
C THR A 89 -10.83 -9.26 -11.36
N TRP A 90 -12.00 -9.72 -11.84
CA TRP A 90 -12.30 -11.14 -11.93
C TRP A 90 -11.30 -11.94 -12.77
N ARG A 91 -10.59 -11.29 -13.70
CA ARG A 91 -9.55 -11.93 -14.52
C ARG A 91 -8.28 -12.26 -13.74
N ASP A 92 -8.10 -11.63 -12.59
CA ASP A 92 -6.95 -11.84 -11.71
C ASP A 92 -7.18 -12.99 -10.73
N VAL A 93 -8.41 -13.53 -10.66
CA VAL A 93 -8.78 -14.58 -9.72
C VAL A 93 -8.90 -15.89 -10.47
N ASP A 94 -8.02 -16.83 -10.14
CA ASP A 94 -8.16 -18.22 -10.57
C ASP A 94 -8.86 -19.01 -9.44
N PHE A 95 -10.11 -19.38 -9.69
CA PHE A 95 -10.91 -20.15 -8.74
C PHE A 95 -10.56 -21.64 -8.71
N ALA A 96 -9.93 -22.18 -9.77
CA ALA A 96 -9.51 -23.57 -9.82
C ALA A 96 -8.27 -23.81 -8.95
N THR A 97 -7.30 -22.88 -9.02
CA THR A 97 -6.09 -22.93 -8.20
C THR A 97 -6.22 -22.15 -6.89
N LYS A 98 -7.33 -21.43 -6.68
CA LYS A 98 -7.56 -20.52 -5.55
C LYS A 98 -6.42 -19.51 -5.41
N THR A 99 -6.15 -18.73 -6.45
CA THR A 99 -5.08 -17.71 -6.43
C THR A 99 -5.54 -16.35 -6.95
N ILE A 100 -4.89 -15.29 -6.47
CA ILE A 100 -5.00 -13.93 -7.01
C ILE A 100 -3.66 -13.50 -7.61
N ASP A 101 -3.68 -13.06 -8.85
CA ASP A 101 -2.54 -12.45 -9.53
C ASP A 101 -2.51 -10.94 -9.33
N VAL A 102 -1.37 -10.43 -8.86
CA VAL A 102 -1.11 -9.00 -8.71
C VAL A 102 -0.14 -8.58 -9.79
N SER A 103 -0.61 -7.72 -10.69
CA SER A 103 0.21 -7.19 -11.78
C SER A 103 -0.06 -5.70 -12.01
N PRO A 104 0.85 -4.98 -12.69
CA PRO A 104 0.56 -3.64 -13.19
C PRO A 104 -0.72 -3.63 -14.02
N LYS A 105 -1.45 -2.52 -13.97
CA LYS A 105 -2.70 -2.33 -14.70
C LYS A 105 -2.59 -1.13 -15.63
N GLU A 106 -3.19 -1.28 -16.81
CA GLU A 106 -3.44 -0.16 -17.71
C GLU A 106 -4.70 0.61 -17.27
N ASP A 107 -4.89 1.79 -17.83
CA ASP A 107 -6.11 2.56 -17.64
C ASP A 107 -7.22 1.98 -18.51
N THR A 108 -8.26 1.44 -17.89
CA THR A 108 -9.42 0.81 -18.54
C THR A 108 -10.70 1.25 -17.83
N PRO A 109 -11.91 0.96 -18.36
CA PRO A 109 -13.14 1.26 -17.64
C PRO A 109 -13.24 0.58 -16.27
N GLU A 110 -12.56 -0.55 -16.09
CA GLU A 110 -12.58 -1.35 -14.86
C GLU A 110 -11.34 -1.18 -13.97
N THR A 111 -10.26 -0.59 -14.47
CA THR A 111 -8.98 -0.43 -13.75
C THR A 111 -8.38 0.95 -13.96
N TRP A 112 -7.76 1.53 -12.94
CA TRP A 112 -6.91 2.71 -13.17
C TRP A 112 -5.48 2.29 -13.45
N ARG A 113 -4.78 3.14 -14.21
CA ARG A 113 -3.34 2.96 -14.47
C ARG A 113 -2.58 2.82 -13.16
N TRP A 114 -1.95 1.66 -12.99
CA TRP A 114 -1.17 1.35 -11.80
C TRP A 114 0.19 0.77 -12.21
N LEU A 115 1.19 1.65 -12.15
CA LEU A 115 2.58 1.29 -12.36
C LEU A 115 3.17 0.88 -11.01
N ILE A 116 3.44 -0.42 -10.84
CA ILE A 116 4.11 -0.93 -9.64
C ILE A 116 5.50 -0.31 -9.60
N LYS A 117 5.79 0.44 -8.54
CA LYS A 117 7.05 1.17 -8.40
C LYS A 117 8.29 0.28 -8.57
N ASP A 118 8.16 -1.00 -8.21
CA ASP A 118 9.21 -2.00 -8.27
C ASP A 118 8.94 -3.12 -9.31
N THR A 119 7.96 -2.97 -10.22
CA THR A 119 7.56 -3.99 -11.23
C THR A 119 7.28 -5.38 -10.61
N ASP A 120 6.84 -5.41 -9.36
CA ASP A 120 6.59 -6.65 -8.61
C ASP A 120 5.30 -7.32 -9.10
N ARG A 121 5.41 -8.42 -9.85
CA ARG A 121 4.29 -9.31 -10.19
C ARG A 121 4.34 -10.52 -9.28
N ARG A 122 3.21 -10.87 -8.66
CA ARG A 122 3.14 -12.02 -7.75
C ARG A 122 1.77 -12.67 -7.75
N THR A 123 1.76 -13.97 -7.48
CA THR A 123 0.55 -14.78 -7.30
C THR A 123 0.40 -15.06 -5.81
N LEU A 124 -0.78 -14.84 -5.25
CA LEU A 124 -1.09 -15.04 -3.84
C LEU A 124 -2.16 -16.12 -3.68
N PRO A 125 -1.98 -17.08 -2.77
CA PRO A 125 -3.02 -18.06 -2.49
C PRO A 125 -4.22 -17.40 -1.79
N LEU A 126 -5.42 -17.80 -2.19
CA LEU A 126 -6.66 -17.60 -1.45
C LEU A 126 -6.76 -18.75 -0.45
N THR A 127 -6.06 -18.62 0.67
CA THR A 127 -6.14 -19.60 1.76
C THR A 127 -7.52 -19.53 2.43
N ASP A 128 -8.08 -20.69 2.77
CA ASP A 128 -9.36 -20.75 3.50
C ASP A 128 -9.21 -20.36 4.98
N GLU A 129 -7.96 -20.19 5.47
CA GLU A 129 -7.64 -20.00 6.88
C GLU A 129 -7.12 -18.58 7.16
N LEU A 130 -7.85 -17.84 8.02
CA LEU A 130 -7.35 -16.65 8.69
C LEU A 130 -6.60 -17.06 9.96
N GLY A 131 -5.37 -17.58 9.82
CA GLY A 131 -4.42 -17.83 10.92
C GLY A 131 -4.94 -18.55 12.18
N HIS A 132 -4.42 -19.76 12.46
CA HIS A 132 -4.58 -20.43 13.75
C HIS A 132 -4.26 -19.55 14.97
#